data_AF-A0A1L9V4Y7-F1
#
_entry.id   AF-A0A1L9V4Y7-F1
#
_cell.length_a   1.000
_cell.length_b   1.000
_cell.length_c   1.000
_cell.angle_alpha   90.00
_cell.angle_beta   90.00
_cell.angle_gamma   90.00
#
_symmetry.space_group_name_H-M   'P 1'
#
loop_
_entity.id
_entity.type
_entity.pdbx_description
1 polymer ?
#
loop_
_entity_poly.entity_id
_entity_poly.type
_entity_poly.pdbx_seq_one_letter_code
_entity_poly.pdbx_strand_id
1 'polypeptide(L)'
;MTDTFSSIPIIDFSRLQDPSTKDETLEQLRDAIFRVGFLYLTNHSLEELTKRAHATLPDLFALSDETKNKCNMINSPSFVGYTKLGAETTAAQMDWREQFDFGTPEMKPWTEQDSIWYRLEGESQYPDYPGAKELVNEYIARSAALNKTFLRYVSECLSLPPTTLEEFEGDMDRLKFIKYPQAPHDSQGVGPHKDSAGLFTFLSQDDTGGLQVLNKNGEWIDAPPIEGSLVVNIQQGLEAITGGVCAATTHRVKAPTNKTRYSIPFFSAVRLDLTLEGLRSSAAHIVQKIPASDDQKKRAVDVPSEFLSPLYQCFGEAYLRNRILSHPDVGQKWYPDLYERYSRQVLK
;
A
#
# COMPACT_ATOMS: atom_id res chain seq x y z
N MET A 1 -8.90 -26.02 -16.69
CA MET A 1 -8.49 -24.62 -16.50
C MET A 1 -9.16 -24.15 -15.23
N THR A 2 -8.38 -23.69 -14.26
CA THR A 2 -8.92 -23.04 -13.05
C THR A 2 -9.59 -21.73 -13.46
N ASP A 3 -10.81 -21.51 -12.98
CA ASP A 3 -11.52 -20.23 -13.15
C ASP A 3 -10.67 -19.13 -12.47
N THR A 4 -10.12 -18.21 -13.24
CA THR A 4 -9.30 -17.09 -12.76
C THR A 4 -9.68 -15.82 -13.49
N PHE A 5 -9.32 -14.66 -12.92
CA PHE A 5 -9.69 -13.38 -13.50
C PHE A 5 -8.83 -13.06 -14.74
N SER A 6 -9.46 -12.40 -15.70
CA SER A 6 -8.84 -11.85 -16.92
C SER A 6 -8.99 -10.32 -17.01
N SER A 7 -9.71 -9.72 -16.07
CA SER A 7 -9.92 -8.28 -15.93
C SER A 7 -10.09 -7.90 -14.46
N ILE A 8 -9.78 -6.66 -14.12
CA ILE A 8 -10.00 -6.12 -12.77
C ILE A 8 -11.43 -5.55 -12.67
N PRO A 9 -12.24 -5.96 -11.67
CA PRO A 9 -13.62 -5.48 -11.50
C PRO A 9 -13.70 -3.99 -11.22
N ILE A 10 -14.83 -3.38 -11.54
CA ILE A 10 -15.13 -1.96 -11.24
C ILE A 10 -16.27 -1.93 -10.23
N ILE A 11 -16.08 -1.19 -9.14
CA ILE A 11 -17.05 -0.99 -8.06
C ILE A 11 -17.40 0.49 -7.98
N ASP A 12 -18.68 0.80 -8.11
CA ASP A 12 -19.21 2.14 -7.90
C ASP A 12 -19.43 2.38 -6.40
N PHE A 13 -18.60 3.23 -5.80
CA PHE A 13 -18.64 3.49 -4.37
C PHE A 13 -19.94 4.17 -3.92
N SER A 14 -20.55 4.99 -4.77
CA SER A 14 -21.81 5.67 -4.44
C SER A 14 -22.98 4.68 -4.28
N ARG A 15 -22.94 3.55 -5.00
CA ARG A 15 -23.95 2.50 -4.91
C ARG A 15 -23.90 1.69 -3.61
N LEU A 16 -22.76 1.69 -2.92
CA LEU A 16 -22.65 1.12 -1.56
C LEU A 16 -23.34 2.01 -0.51
N GLN A 17 -23.58 3.28 -0.83
CA GLN A 17 -24.22 4.27 0.04
C GLN A 17 -25.74 4.35 -0.16
N ASP A 18 -26.25 3.86 -1.30
CA ASP A 18 -27.68 3.80 -1.61
C ASP A 18 -28.27 2.44 -1.15
N PRO A 19 -29.23 2.43 -0.21
CA PRO A 19 -29.86 1.20 0.27
C PRO A 19 -30.50 0.32 -0.82
N SER A 20 -30.93 0.91 -1.94
CA SER A 20 -31.56 0.18 -3.04
C SER A 20 -30.58 -0.61 -3.90
N THR A 21 -29.31 -0.21 -3.93
CA THR A 21 -28.25 -0.85 -4.72
C THR A 21 -27.17 -1.51 -3.88
N LYS A 22 -27.17 -1.27 -2.56
CA LYS A 22 -26.11 -1.69 -1.65
C LYS A 22 -25.87 -3.19 -1.68
N ASP A 23 -26.91 -4.01 -1.56
CA ASP A 23 -26.77 -5.47 -1.47
C ASP A 23 -26.11 -6.07 -2.72
N GLU A 24 -26.59 -5.68 -3.91
CA GLU A 24 -25.98 -6.09 -5.20
C GLU A 24 -24.51 -5.63 -5.28
N THR A 25 -24.22 -4.42 -4.84
CA THR A 25 -22.86 -3.86 -4.92
C THR A 25 -21.91 -4.51 -3.90
N LEU A 26 -22.43 -4.94 -2.74
CA LEU A 26 -21.67 -5.74 -1.77
C LEU A 26 -21.30 -7.11 -2.34
N GLU A 27 -22.17 -7.74 -3.13
CA GLU A 27 -21.86 -9.00 -3.82
C GLU A 27 -20.74 -8.81 -4.86
N GLN A 28 -20.77 -7.72 -5.63
CA GLN A 28 -19.71 -7.38 -6.58
C GLN A 28 -18.38 -7.11 -5.85
N LEU A 29 -18.41 -6.35 -4.76
CA LEU A 29 -17.24 -6.09 -3.93
C LEU A 29 -16.65 -7.39 -3.36
N ARG A 30 -17.53 -8.28 -2.90
CA ARG A 30 -17.16 -9.59 -2.37
C ARG A 30 -16.46 -10.45 -3.43
N ASP A 31 -16.98 -10.50 -4.65
CA ASP A 31 -16.36 -11.22 -5.78
C ASP A 31 -14.96 -10.66 -6.09
N ALA A 32 -14.83 -9.33 -6.17
CA ALA A 32 -13.56 -8.66 -6.42
C ALA A 32 -12.50 -8.96 -5.35
N ILE A 33 -12.89 -8.89 -4.07
CA ILE A 33 -11.99 -9.15 -2.93
C ILE A 33 -11.51 -10.61 -2.91
N PHE A 34 -12.41 -11.58 -3.11
CA PHE A 34 -12.03 -13.00 -2.99
C PHE A 34 -11.34 -13.56 -4.23
N ARG A 35 -11.74 -13.14 -5.43
CA ARG A 35 -11.20 -13.71 -6.66
C ARG A 35 -9.96 -13.00 -7.16
N VAL A 36 -9.89 -11.69 -6.92
CA VAL A 36 -8.88 -10.82 -7.55
C VAL A 36 -7.96 -10.19 -6.52
N GLY A 37 -8.48 -9.67 -5.41
CA GLY A 37 -7.70 -8.86 -4.47
C GLY A 37 -7.33 -7.47 -5.00
N PHE A 38 -7.93 -7.09 -6.14
CA PHE A 38 -7.83 -5.80 -6.83
C PHE A 38 -9.21 -5.40 -7.36
N LEU A 39 -9.49 -4.10 -7.38
CA LEU A 39 -10.66 -3.50 -8.04
C LEU A 39 -10.38 -2.05 -8.45
N TYR A 40 -11.12 -1.54 -9.42
CA TYR A 40 -11.30 -0.11 -9.61
C TYR A 40 -12.44 0.36 -8.72
N LEU A 41 -12.23 1.49 -8.04
CA LEU A 41 -13.24 2.19 -7.28
C LEU A 41 -13.57 3.49 -8.00
N THR A 42 -14.84 3.72 -8.32
CA THR A 42 -15.33 4.95 -8.97
C THR A 42 -16.31 5.70 -8.06
N ASN A 43 -16.56 6.98 -8.34
CA ASN A 43 -17.48 7.83 -7.57
C ASN A 43 -17.13 7.87 -6.07
N HIS A 44 -15.83 7.92 -5.76
CA HIS A 44 -15.27 7.86 -4.41
C HIS A 44 -15.04 9.25 -3.79
N SER A 45 -15.41 10.33 -4.50
CA SER A 45 -15.33 11.72 -4.01
C SER A 45 -13.91 12.27 -3.78
N LEU A 46 -12.91 11.68 -4.46
CA LEU A 46 -11.52 12.17 -4.48
C LEU A 46 -11.06 12.57 -5.89
N GLU A 47 -11.95 12.57 -6.87
CA GLU A 47 -11.65 12.78 -8.30
C GLU A 47 -10.98 14.15 -8.53
N GLU A 48 -11.53 15.22 -7.94
CA GLU A 48 -10.93 16.56 -8.05
C GLU A 48 -9.60 16.68 -7.29
N LEU A 49 -9.45 15.99 -6.15
CA LEU A 49 -8.22 16.01 -5.36
C LEU A 49 -7.09 15.28 -6.09
N THR A 50 -7.37 14.09 -6.63
CA THR A 50 -6.41 13.31 -7.43
C THR A 50 -5.99 14.06 -8.68
N LYS A 51 -6.93 14.69 -9.40
CA LYS A 51 -6.65 15.52 -10.58
C LYS A 51 -5.73 16.70 -10.23
N ARG A 52 -6.04 17.45 -9.16
CA ARG A 52 -5.19 18.55 -8.69
C ARG A 52 -3.81 18.08 -8.25
N ALA A 53 -3.72 16.93 -7.57
CA ALA A 53 -2.45 16.36 -7.15
C ALA A 53 -1.58 15.98 -8.36
N HIS A 54 -2.14 15.25 -9.34
CA HIS A 54 -1.44 14.92 -10.59
C HIS A 54 -0.97 16.15 -11.36
N ALA A 55 -1.77 17.21 -11.42
CA ALA A 55 -1.38 18.46 -12.06
C ALA A 55 -0.17 19.14 -11.39
N THR A 56 0.09 18.86 -10.11
CA THR A 56 1.22 19.41 -9.35
C THR A 56 2.51 18.60 -9.55
N LEU A 57 2.40 17.31 -9.87
CA LEU A 57 3.55 16.40 -9.92
C LEU A 57 4.64 16.81 -10.93
N PRO A 58 4.34 17.26 -12.16
CA PRO A 58 5.36 17.69 -13.10
C PRO A 58 6.29 18.76 -12.54
N ASP A 59 5.72 19.81 -11.94
CA ASP A 59 6.47 20.94 -11.37
C ASP A 59 7.23 20.52 -10.10
N LEU A 60 6.59 19.72 -9.24
CA LEU A 60 7.22 19.17 -8.04
C LEU A 60 8.46 18.33 -8.36
N PHE A 61 8.39 17.47 -9.38
CA PHE A 61 9.51 16.63 -9.81
C PHE A 61 10.52 17.36 -10.71
N ALA A 62 10.19 18.56 -11.19
CA ALA A 62 11.10 19.45 -11.94
C ALA A 62 11.98 20.32 -11.02
N LEU A 63 11.72 20.32 -9.70
CA LEU A 63 12.60 20.95 -8.71
C LEU A 63 14.05 20.46 -8.86
N SER A 64 14.99 21.34 -8.55
CA SER A 64 16.42 21.02 -8.62
C SER A 64 16.77 19.85 -7.71
N ASP A 65 17.78 19.07 -8.09
CA ASP A 65 18.27 17.98 -7.26
C ASP A 65 18.71 18.47 -5.87
N GLU A 66 19.24 19.69 -5.77
CA GLU A 66 19.55 20.30 -4.47
C GLU A 66 18.29 20.43 -3.60
N THR A 67 17.21 20.98 -4.14
CA THR A 67 15.94 21.14 -3.40
C THR A 67 15.34 19.80 -3.02
N LYS A 68 15.30 18.83 -3.94
CA LYS A 68 14.78 17.47 -3.64
C LYS A 68 15.63 16.76 -2.59
N ASN A 69 16.97 16.92 -2.63
CA ASN A 69 17.87 16.30 -1.66
C ASN A 69 17.80 16.92 -0.24
N LYS A 70 17.32 18.16 -0.08
CA LYS A 70 17.07 18.74 1.27
C LYS A 70 16.07 17.91 2.06
N CYS A 71 15.09 17.31 1.39
CA CYS A 71 14.09 16.42 1.99
C CYS A 71 14.37 14.93 1.75
N ASN A 72 15.62 14.53 1.50
CA ASN A 72 15.97 13.13 1.23
C ASN A 72 15.58 12.20 2.38
N MET A 73 15.05 11.01 2.07
CA MET A 73 14.61 10.02 3.05
C MET A 73 15.70 9.62 4.05
N ILE A 74 16.98 9.62 3.65
CA ILE A 74 18.12 9.36 4.55
C ILE A 74 18.17 10.32 5.75
N ASN A 75 17.48 11.46 5.70
CA ASN A 75 17.42 12.42 6.80
C ASN A 75 16.31 12.12 7.82
N SER A 76 15.46 11.12 7.58
CA SER A 76 14.36 10.75 8.47
C SER A 76 14.50 9.33 9.02
N PRO A 77 14.51 9.12 10.35
CA PRO A 77 14.42 7.77 10.92
C PRO A 77 13.08 7.10 10.60
N SER A 78 12.05 7.88 10.27
CA SER A 78 10.69 7.40 9.99
C SER A 78 10.50 6.93 8.54
N PHE A 79 11.57 6.91 7.74
CA PHE A 79 11.56 6.47 6.35
C PHE A 79 10.57 7.26 5.46
N VAL A 80 10.50 8.58 5.67
CA VAL A 80 9.73 9.54 4.86
C VAL A 80 10.67 10.57 4.25
N GLY A 81 10.35 11.04 3.04
CA GLY A 81 11.17 11.97 2.26
C GLY A 81 11.37 11.52 0.82
N TYR A 82 12.28 12.21 0.13
CA TYR A 82 12.61 11.98 -1.27
C TYR A 82 13.59 10.82 -1.47
N THR A 83 13.31 9.99 -2.47
CA THR A 83 14.18 8.91 -2.96
C THR A 83 14.47 9.13 -4.43
N LYS A 84 15.76 9.21 -4.78
CA LYS A 84 16.25 9.49 -6.14
C LYS A 84 15.97 8.33 -7.10
N LEU A 85 16.00 8.65 -8.40
CA LEU A 85 15.85 7.66 -9.47
C LEU A 85 16.83 6.49 -9.30
N GLY A 86 16.29 5.27 -9.30
CA GLY A 86 17.08 4.03 -9.25
C GLY A 86 17.73 3.74 -7.89
N ALA A 87 17.31 4.43 -6.82
CA ALA A 87 17.81 4.13 -5.47
C ALA A 87 17.13 2.92 -4.81
N GLU A 88 15.92 2.55 -5.24
CA GLU A 88 15.22 1.37 -4.74
C GLU A 88 15.42 0.15 -5.63
N THR A 89 15.38 -1.02 -5.01
CA THR A 89 15.45 -2.30 -5.70
C THR A 89 14.32 -3.21 -5.25
N THR A 90 13.58 -3.78 -6.19
CA THR A 90 12.58 -4.82 -5.94
C THR A 90 12.99 -6.08 -6.71
N ALA A 91 12.84 -7.24 -6.07
CA ALA A 91 13.21 -8.54 -6.65
C ALA A 91 14.65 -8.58 -7.23
N ALA A 92 15.60 -7.95 -6.51
CA ALA A 92 17.02 -7.83 -6.87
C ALA A 92 17.31 -7.07 -8.18
N GLN A 93 16.33 -6.34 -8.71
CA GLN A 93 16.50 -5.45 -9.86
C GLN A 93 16.21 -4.00 -9.44
N MET A 94 16.76 -3.03 -10.16
CA MET A 94 16.58 -1.60 -9.89
C MET A 94 15.19 -1.12 -10.34
N ASP A 95 14.50 -0.36 -9.50
CA ASP A 95 13.20 0.24 -9.82
C ASP A 95 13.38 1.58 -10.55
N TRP A 96 12.83 1.71 -11.77
CA TRP A 96 12.98 2.91 -12.60
C TRP A 96 12.00 4.03 -12.21
N ARG A 97 12.13 4.51 -10.97
CA ARG A 97 11.31 5.59 -10.39
C ARG A 97 12.10 6.50 -9.45
N GLU A 98 11.67 7.75 -9.37
CA GLU A 98 11.94 8.65 -8.23
C GLU A 98 10.63 8.92 -7.48
N GLN A 99 10.70 9.19 -6.18
CA GLN A 99 9.49 9.34 -5.36
C GLN A 99 9.68 10.26 -4.13
N PHE A 100 8.57 10.77 -3.62
CA PHE A 100 8.45 11.36 -2.29
C PHE A 100 7.51 10.50 -1.44
N ASP A 101 7.96 10.07 -0.27
CA ASP A 101 7.18 9.35 0.72
C ASP A 101 6.77 10.30 1.84
N PHE A 102 5.49 10.32 2.17
CA PHE A 102 4.90 11.11 3.25
C PHE A 102 4.17 10.17 4.22
N GLY A 103 4.12 10.56 5.50
CA GLY A 103 3.31 9.93 6.53
C GLY A 103 2.21 10.84 7.04
N THR A 104 1.30 10.27 7.83
CA THR A 104 0.29 11.01 8.61
C THR A 104 0.91 12.22 9.33
N PRO A 105 0.32 13.42 9.21
CA PRO A 105 0.83 14.61 9.88
C PRO A 105 0.57 14.56 11.40
N GLU A 106 1.32 15.35 12.17
CA GLU A 106 1.09 15.57 13.60
C GLU A 106 1.19 14.30 14.46
N MET A 107 1.98 13.32 13.99
CA MET A 107 2.27 12.11 14.78
C MET A 107 3.04 12.47 16.04
N LYS A 108 2.72 11.77 17.14
CA LYS A 108 3.34 12.03 18.44
C LYS A 108 4.86 11.77 18.34
N PRO A 109 5.70 12.71 18.83
CA PRO A 109 7.13 12.45 18.91
C PRO A 109 7.44 11.25 19.81
N TRP A 110 8.31 10.37 19.33
CA TRP A 110 8.83 9.24 20.11
C TRP A 110 9.87 9.73 21.14
N THR A 111 10.05 8.95 22.19
CA THR A 111 11.05 9.13 23.25
C THR A 111 11.93 7.89 23.38
N GLU A 112 13.07 8.00 24.06
CA GLU A 112 13.95 6.84 24.30
C GLU A 112 13.33 5.78 25.23
N GLN A 113 12.18 6.07 25.85
CA GLN A 113 11.41 5.11 26.64
C GLN A 113 10.43 4.29 25.80
N ASP A 114 10.12 4.74 24.58
CA ASP A 114 9.20 4.07 23.69
C ASP A 114 9.87 2.87 23.00
N SER A 115 9.06 1.93 22.53
CA SER A 115 9.57 0.83 21.69
C SER A 115 10.21 1.39 20.42
N ILE A 116 11.29 0.78 19.94
CA ILE A 116 12.07 1.31 18.83
C ILE A 116 11.27 1.51 17.53
N TRP A 117 10.19 0.74 17.33
CA TRP A 117 9.30 0.87 16.19
C TRP A 117 8.46 2.15 16.19
N TYR A 118 8.29 2.85 17.32
CA TYR A 118 7.65 4.18 17.33
C TYR A 118 8.41 5.21 16.48
N ARG A 119 9.70 4.97 16.21
CA ARG A 119 10.47 5.83 15.30
C ARG A 119 9.97 5.79 13.86
N LEU A 120 9.16 4.80 13.48
CA LEU A 120 8.44 4.76 12.19
C LEU A 120 7.42 5.90 12.08
N GLU A 121 6.90 6.38 13.21
CA GLU A 121 6.00 7.52 13.29
C GLU A 121 6.83 8.80 13.36
N GLY A 122 6.62 9.71 12.42
CA GLY A 122 7.36 10.96 12.40
C GLY A 122 6.93 11.90 11.30
N GLU A 123 7.33 13.15 11.46
CA GLU A 123 6.98 14.25 10.56
C GLU A 123 7.58 14.04 9.16
N SER A 124 6.74 14.25 8.15
CA SER A 124 7.13 14.24 6.75
C SER A 124 8.11 15.37 6.42
N GLN A 125 9.05 15.08 5.52
CA GLN A 125 9.92 16.08 4.94
C GLN A 125 9.31 16.57 3.62
N TYR A 126 9.11 17.88 3.48
CA TYR A 126 8.48 18.46 2.30
C TYR A 126 9.51 19.15 1.39
N PRO A 127 9.42 19.00 0.06
CA PRO A 127 10.18 19.85 -0.84
C PRO A 127 9.72 21.30 -0.68
N ASP A 128 10.64 22.25 -0.96
CA ASP A 128 10.33 23.68 -0.97
C ASP A 128 9.49 24.02 -2.22
N TYR A 129 8.19 23.74 -2.13
CA TYR A 129 7.20 23.95 -3.16
C TYR A 129 5.89 24.48 -2.54
N PRO A 130 5.36 25.63 -3.01
CA PRO A 130 4.15 26.23 -2.44
C PRO A 130 2.95 25.28 -2.44
N GLY A 131 2.32 25.09 -1.28
CA GLY A 131 1.11 24.26 -1.16
C GLY A 131 1.36 22.75 -1.08
N ALA A 132 2.61 22.28 -1.14
CA ALA A 132 2.91 20.84 -1.14
C ALA A 132 2.46 20.16 0.17
N LYS A 133 2.72 20.79 1.32
CA LYS A 133 2.34 20.27 2.63
C LYS A 133 0.81 20.21 2.78
N GLU A 134 0.13 21.27 2.40
CA GLU A 134 -1.33 21.38 2.47
C GLU A 134 -2.00 20.32 1.59
N LEU A 135 -1.51 20.14 0.36
CA LEU A 135 -2.00 19.13 -0.56
C LEU A 135 -1.81 17.71 -0.01
N VAL A 136 -0.62 17.39 0.52
CA VAL A 136 -0.33 16.07 1.11
C VAL A 136 -1.22 15.80 2.31
N ASN A 137 -1.35 16.77 3.23
CA ASN A 137 -2.18 16.63 4.42
C ASN A 137 -3.66 16.42 4.05
N GLU A 138 -4.18 17.19 3.08
CA GLU A 138 -5.53 17.03 2.56
C GLU A 138 -5.72 15.64 1.93
N TYR A 139 -4.77 15.19 1.11
CA TYR A 139 -4.83 13.89 0.45
C TYR A 139 -4.86 12.73 1.45
N ILE A 140 -3.97 12.75 2.45
CA ILE A 140 -3.94 11.73 3.51
C ILE A 140 -5.27 11.73 4.28
N ALA A 141 -5.72 12.87 4.79
CA ALA A 141 -6.93 12.95 5.60
C ALA A 141 -8.18 12.48 4.84
N ARG A 142 -8.32 12.87 3.57
CA ARG A 142 -9.45 12.48 2.72
C ARG A 142 -9.40 11.00 2.32
N SER A 143 -8.20 10.46 2.08
CA SER A 143 -8.02 9.03 1.78
C SER A 143 -8.25 8.15 3.00
N ALA A 144 -7.81 8.57 4.19
CA ALA A 144 -8.11 7.90 5.46
C ALA A 144 -9.62 7.85 5.74
N ALA A 145 -10.34 8.96 5.49
CA ALA A 145 -11.80 8.99 5.62
C ALA A 145 -12.50 8.02 4.63
N LEU A 146 -12.00 7.93 3.39
CA LEU A 146 -12.47 6.94 2.42
C LEU A 146 -12.18 5.52 2.91
N ASN A 147 -10.95 5.24 3.35
CA ASN A 147 -10.52 3.93 3.88
C ASN A 147 -11.44 3.46 5.00
N LYS A 148 -11.70 4.31 6.00
CA LYS A 148 -12.59 3.98 7.13
C LYS A 148 -13.99 3.56 6.69
N THR A 149 -14.55 4.26 5.71
CA THR A 149 -15.87 3.92 5.17
C THR A 149 -15.81 2.65 4.33
N PHE A 150 -14.77 2.49 3.51
CA PHE A 150 -14.53 1.30 2.69
C PHE A 150 -14.35 0.04 3.55
N LEU A 151 -13.62 0.13 4.67
CA LEU A 151 -13.44 -0.96 5.64
C LEU A 151 -14.77 -1.51 6.18
N ARG A 152 -15.76 -0.63 6.37
CA ARG A 152 -17.09 -1.04 6.81
C ARG A 152 -17.79 -1.88 5.77
N TYR A 153 -17.77 -1.45 4.52
CA TYR A 153 -18.34 -2.21 3.41
C TYR A 153 -17.60 -3.52 3.16
N VAL A 154 -16.29 -3.55 3.35
CA VAL A 154 -15.52 -4.80 3.33
C VAL A 154 -15.98 -5.73 4.45
N SER A 155 -16.12 -5.22 5.68
CA SER A 155 -16.62 -6.04 6.79
C SER A 155 -18.01 -6.61 6.49
N GLU A 156 -18.93 -5.77 5.98
CA GLU A 156 -20.27 -6.19 5.56
C GLU A 156 -20.24 -7.23 4.42
N CYS A 157 -19.43 -7.00 3.39
CA CYS A 157 -19.33 -7.92 2.25
C CYS A 157 -18.68 -9.24 2.64
N LEU A 158 -17.95 -9.30 3.76
CA LEU A 158 -17.42 -10.52 4.39
C LEU A 158 -18.40 -11.16 5.39
N SER A 159 -19.61 -10.60 5.53
CA SER A 159 -20.64 -11.03 6.50
C SER A 159 -20.21 -10.86 7.97
N LEU A 160 -19.41 -9.84 8.24
CA LEU A 160 -18.96 -9.42 9.57
C LEU A 160 -19.75 -8.17 10.02
N PRO A 161 -19.82 -7.90 11.34
CA PRO A 161 -20.24 -6.58 11.83
C PRO A 161 -19.44 -5.45 11.15
N PRO A 162 -20.06 -4.32 10.75
CA PRO A 162 -19.39 -3.29 9.96
C PRO A 162 -18.10 -2.73 10.57
N THR A 163 -17.97 -2.72 11.90
CA THR A 163 -16.82 -2.15 12.60
C THR A 163 -15.75 -3.18 12.94
N THR A 164 -15.90 -4.45 12.53
CA THR A 164 -14.96 -5.51 12.91
C THR A 164 -13.54 -5.20 12.45
N LEU A 165 -13.34 -4.77 11.20
CA LEU A 165 -11.98 -4.49 10.72
C LEU A 165 -11.37 -3.18 11.26
N GLU A 166 -12.16 -2.29 11.86
CA GLU A 166 -11.65 -1.04 12.46
C GLU A 166 -10.72 -1.30 13.66
N GLU A 167 -10.83 -2.45 14.33
CA GLU A 167 -9.99 -2.77 15.49
C GLU A 167 -8.49 -2.95 15.14
N PHE A 168 -8.21 -3.20 13.86
CA PHE A 168 -6.86 -3.41 13.32
C PHE A 168 -6.30 -2.16 12.64
N GLU A 169 -7.12 -1.14 12.38
CA GLU A 169 -6.70 0.10 11.73
C GLU A 169 -5.63 0.80 12.58
N GLY A 170 -4.55 1.25 11.94
CA GLY A 170 -3.50 2.03 12.56
C GLY A 170 -3.50 3.47 12.07
N ASP A 171 -2.84 4.36 12.81
CA ASP A 171 -2.81 5.80 12.49
C ASP A 171 -1.65 6.19 11.55
N MET A 172 -0.72 5.27 11.28
CA MET A 172 0.51 5.52 10.51
C MET A 172 0.34 5.23 9.01
N ASP A 173 -0.63 5.88 8.38
CA ASP A 173 -0.82 5.83 6.94
C ASP A 173 0.39 6.41 6.17
N ARG A 174 0.51 6.01 4.90
CA ARG A 174 1.55 6.50 3.99
C ARG A 174 0.96 7.00 2.69
N LEU A 175 1.56 8.05 2.14
CA LEU A 175 1.27 8.56 0.81
C LEU A 175 2.57 8.62 0.02
N LYS A 176 2.54 8.27 -1.26
CA LYS A 176 3.67 8.54 -2.16
C LYS A 176 3.24 9.38 -3.33
N PHE A 177 4.13 10.27 -3.76
CA PHE A 177 4.12 10.82 -5.10
C PHE A 177 5.25 10.15 -5.87
N ILE A 178 4.95 9.55 -7.02
CA ILE A 178 5.92 8.75 -7.76
C ILE A 178 5.97 9.20 -9.22
N LYS A 179 7.20 9.34 -9.74
CA LYS A 179 7.49 9.60 -11.15
C LYS A 179 8.31 8.45 -11.73
N TYR A 180 7.83 7.93 -12.86
CA TYR A 180 8.53 6.97 -13.69
C TYR A 180 8.91 7.67 -14.99
N PRO A 181 10.19 8.05 -15.19
CA PRO A 181 10.62 8.61 -16.45
C PRO A 181 10.58 7.54 -17.55
N GLN A 182 10.68 7.99 -18.81
CA GLN A 182 10.88 7.08 -19.93
C GLN A 182 12.09 6.18 -19.68
N ALA A 183 11.96 4.91 -20.00
CA ALA A 183 12.96 3.88 -19.79
C ALA A 183 13.17 3.05 -21.07
N PRO A 184 14.33 2.38 -21.19
CA PRO A 184 14.50 1.33 -22.20
C PRO A 184 13.40 0.27 -22.11
N HIS A 185 13.11 -0.38 -23.24
CA HIS A 185 12.21 -1.53 -23.27
C HIS A 185 12.60 -2.57 -22.22
N ASP A 186 11.58 -3.20 -21.62
CA ASP A 186 11.70 -4.23 -20.59
C ASP A 186 12.30 -3.78 -19.24
N SER A 187 12.54 -2.48 -19.04
CA SER A 187 12.87 -1.94 -17.72
C SER A 187 11.70 -2.10 -16.75
N GLN A 188 11.99 -2.47 -15.50
CA GLN A 188 10.97 -2.48 -14.46
C GLN A 188 10.77 -1.06 -13.89
N GLY A 189 9.50 -0.68 -13.70
CA GLY A 189 9.17 0.47 -12.87
C GLY A 189 9.20 0.07 -11.40
N VAL A 190 8.53 -1.05 -11.07
CA VAL A 190 8.59 -1.73 -9.78
C VAL A 190 8.50 -3.23 -10.05
N GLY A 191 9.39 -4.02 -9.45
CA GLY A 191 9.36 -5.48 -9.57
C GLY A 191 8.11 -6.15 -8.98
N PRO A 192 7.90 -7.46 -9.24
CA PRO A 192 6.82 -8.23 -8.63
C PRO A 192 6.88 -8.20 -7.11
N HIS A 193 5.80 -7.75 -6.45
CA HIS A 193 5.72 -7.69 -5.00
C HIS A 193 4.26 -7.77 -4.51
N LYS A 194 4.10 -7.90 -3.19
CA LYS A 194 2.86 -7.62 -2.47
C LYS A 194 3.13 -6.41 -1.57
N ASP A 195 2.13 -5.57 -1.36
CA ASP A 195 2.25 -4.46 -0.40
C ASP A 195 2.31 -5.02 1.02
N SER A 196 3.39 -4.68 1.74
CA SER A 196 3.93 -5.52 2.79
C SER A 196 3.22 -5.45 4.15
N ALA A 197 2.35 -4.46 4.40
CA ALA A 197 1.95 -4.23 5.78
C ALA A 197 0.65 -3.43 6.09
N GLY A 198 -0.05 -2.91 5.11
CA GLY A 198 -1.30 -2.18 5.38
C GLY A 198 -2.55 -3.05 5.35
N LEU A 199 -3.70 -2.38 5.27
CA LEU A 199 -4.99 -3.01 4.98
C LEU A 199 -5.28 -2.94 3.48
N PHE A 200 -5.27 -1.71 2.92
CA PHE A 200 -5.56 -1.43 1.53
C PHE A 200 -4.59 -0.41 0.95
N THR A 201 -4.30 -0.53 -0.34
CA THR A 201 -3.66 0.52 -1.12
C THR A 201 -4.73 1.17 -2.00
N PHE A 202 -4.79 2.49 -2.05
CA PHE A 202 -5.62 3.30 -2.93
C PHE A 202 -4.72 4.06 -3.90
N LEU A 203 -4.65 3.60 -5.15
CA LEU A 203 -3.75 4.11 -6.17
C LEU A 203 -4.50 4.98 -7.17
N SER A 204 -4.10 6.25 -7.28
CA SER A 204 -4.43 7.09 -8.43
C SER A 204 -3.35 6.96 -9.51
N GLN A 205 -3.77 6.73 -10.74
CA GLN A 205 -2.89 6.62 -11.92
C GLN A 205 -3.15 7.77 -12.88
N ASP A 206 -2.11 8.19 -13.61
CA ASP A 206 -2.28 8.97 -14.82
C ASP A 206 -2.76 8.11 -16.00
N ASP A 207 -2.82 8.70 -17.20
CA ASP A 207 -3.24 8.05 -18.44
C ASP A 207 -2.13 7.21 -19.13
N THR A 208 -1.02 6.92 -18.44
CA THR A 208 0.12 6.18 -19.02
C THR A 208 0.01 4.67 -18.86
N GLY A 209 -0.59 4.20 -17.76
CA GLY A 209 -0.74 2.76 -17.48
C GLY A 209 0.54 2.10 -16.95
N GLY A 210 0.69 0.79 -17.16
CA GLY A 210 1.89 0.02 -16.80
C GLY A 210 1.79 -0.83 -15.53
N LEU A 211 0.73 -0.67 -14.71
CA LEU A 211 0.43 -1.57 -13.60
C LEU A 211 -0.07 -2.92 -14.15
N GLN A 212 0.43 -4.02 -13.59
CA GLN A 212 -0.01 -5.38 -13.90
C GLN A 212 -0.22 -6.20 -12.64
N VAL A 213 -1.25 -7.06 -12.65
CA VAL A 213 -1.67 -7.91 -11.54
C VAL A 213 -1.54 -9.38 -11.94
N LEU A 214 -0.94 -10.21 -11.09
CA LEU A 214 -0.70 -11.62 -11.39
C LEU A 214 -1.93 -12.47 -11.03
N ASN A 215 -2.50 -13.17 -12.01
CA ASN A 215 -3.61 -14.10 -11.76
C ASN A 215 -3.13 -15.48 -11.29
N LYS A 216 -4.08 -16.38 -10.96
CA LYS A 216 -3.77 -17.72 -10.45
C LYS A 216 -3.17 -18.67 -11.50
N ASN A 217 -3.29 -18.32 -12.78
CA ASN A 217 -2.66 -19.05 -13.89
C ASN A 217 -1.20 -18.61 -14.14
N GLY A 218 -0.70 -17.61 -13.39
CA GLY A 218 0.64 -17.04 -13.60
C GLY A 218 0.69 -16.02 -14.74
N GLU A 219 -0.46 -15.52 -15.18
CA GLU A 219 -0.56 -14.53 -16.25
C GLU A 219 -0.63 -13.12 -15.65
N TRP A 220 0.09 -12.19 -16.26
CA TRP A 220 0.04 -10.77 -15.89
C TRP A 220 -1.13 -10.09 -16.60
N ILE A 221 -2.10 -9.61 -15.82
CA ILE A 221 -3.28 -8.89 -16.29
C ILE A 221 -3.01 -7.39 -16.17
N ASP A 222 -3.18 -6.65 -17.27
CA ASP A 222 -3.02 -5.19 -17.25
C ASP A 222 -4.13 -4.51 -16.44
N ALA A 223 -3.74 -3.46 -15.70
CA ALA A 223 -4.64 -2.52 -15.05
C ALA A 223 -4.62 -1.19 -15.83
N PRO A 224 -5.36 -1.08 -16.96
CA PRO A 224 -5.38 0.15 -17.74
C PRO A 224 -5.95 1.33 -16.92
N PRO A 225 -5.47 2.57 -17.12
CA PRO A 225 -6.05 3.71 -16.43
C PRO A 225 -7.53 3.91 -16.77
N ILE A 226 -8.36 4.17 -15.75
CA ILE A 226 -9.74 4.61 -15.90
C ILE A 226 -9.84 5.98 -15.25
N GLU A 227 -10.24 7.00 -16.04
CA GLU A 227 -10.36 8.38 -15.56
C GLU A 227 -11.33 8.47 -14.37
N GLY A 228 -10.92 9.20 -13.33
CA GLY A 228 -11.72 9.38 -12.12
C GLY A 228 -11.84 8.13 -11.22
N SER A 229 -11.04 7.08 -11.47
CA SER A 229 -11.01 5.91 -10.61
C SER A 229 -9.77 5.86 -9.72
N LEU A 230 -9.86 5.08 -8.65
CA LEU A 230 -8.73 4.56 -7.89
C LEU A 230 -8.60 3.06 -8.16
N VAL A 231 -7.39 2.55 -8.34
CA VAL A 231 -7.14 1.11 -8.20
C VAL A 231 -6.96 0.81 -6.71
N VAL A 232 -7.75 -0.10 -6.18
CA VAL A 232 -7.69 -0.54 -4.78
C VAL A 232 -7.18 -1.97 -4.73
N ASN A 233 -6.17 -2.23 -3.90
CA ASN A 233 -5.67 -3.58 -3.66
C ASN A 233 -5.49 -3.91 -2.20
N ILE A 234 -5.58 -5.21 -1.92
CA ILE A 234 -5.40 -5.78 -0.59
C ILE A 234 -3.91 -5.87 -0.28
N GLN A 235 -3.54 -5.49 0.95
CA GLN A 235 -2.18 -5.60 1.45
C GLN A 235 -2.01 -6.82 2.38
N GLN A 236 -0.76 -7.18 2.68
CA GLN A 236 -0.46 -8.38 3.49
C GLN A 236 -1.00 -8.33 4.93
N GLY A 237 -1.27 -7.13 5.48
CA GLY A 237 -1.89 -7.00 6.80
C GLY A 237 -3.32 -7.53 6.83
N LEU A 238 -4.16 -7.13 5.88
CA LEU A 238 -5.53 -7.67 5.75
C LEU A 238 -5.53 -9.15 5.35
N GLU A 239 -4.58 -9.58 4.51
CA GLU A 239 -4.39 -11.00 4.19
C GLU A 239 -4.15 -11.81 5.47
N ALA A 240 -3.30 -11.32 6.38
CA ALA A 240 -3.05 -11.99 7.65
C ALA A 240 -4.25 -11.94 8.61
N ILE A 241 -4.95 -10.81 8.73
CA ILE A 241 -6.15 -10.63 9.57
C ILE A 241 -7.27 -11.58 9.14
N THR A 242 -7.42 -11.81 7.84
CA THR A 242 -8.45 -12.70 7.29
C THR A 242 -8.01 -14.15 7.16
N GLY A 243 -6.85 -14.52 7.70
CA GLY A 243 -6.33 -15.90 7.61
C GLY A 243 -6.04 -16.35 6.17
N GLY A 244 -5.69 -15.41 5.29
CA GLY A 244 -5.39 -15.63 3.88
C GLY A 244 -6.60 -15.68 2.95
N VAL A 245 -7.82 -15.53 3.48
CA VAL A 245 -9.02 -15.61 2.63
C VAL A 245 -9.05 -14.42 1.65
N CYS A 246 -8.78 -13.21 2.13
CA CYS A 246 -8.61 -12.03 1.29
C CYS A 246 -7.14 -11.94 0.84
N ALA A 247 -6.87 -12.25 -0.42
CA ALA A 247 -5.49 -12.36 -0.91
C ALA A 247 -4.85 -11.00 -1.17
N ALA A 248 -3.64 -10.79 -0.68
CA ALA A 248 -2.79 -9.73 -1.19
C ALA A 248 -2.18 -10.20 -2.51
N THR A 249 -2.68 -9.69 -3.63
CA THR A 249 -2.31 -10.18 -4.96
C THR A 249 -1.00 -9.56 -5.43
N THR A 250 -0.11 -10.40 -5.95
CA THR A 250 1.17 -9.95 -6.49
C THR A 250 0.94 -9.04 -7.69
N HIS A 251 1.63 -7.90 -7.70
CA HIS A 251 1.54 -6.92 -8.77
C HIS A 251 2.93 -6.36 -9.11
N ARG A 252 3.05 -5.71 -10.26
CA ARG A 252 4.28 -5.04 -10.73
C ARG A 252 3.95 -3.80 -11.55
N VAL A 253 4.95 -2.96 -11.78
CA VAL A 253 4.84 -1.83 -12.71
C VAL A 253 5.90 -1.96 -13.79
N LYS A 254 5.49 -1.92 -15.06
CA LYS A 254 6.40 -1.77 -16.20
C LYS A 254 6.82 -0.30 -16.31
N ALA A 255 8.11 -0.04 -16.51
CA ALA A 255 8.55 1.33 -16.76
C ALA A 255 7.99 1.80 -18.12
N PRO A 256 7.55 3.07 -18.23
CA PRO A 256 6.98 3.56 -19.47
C PRO A 256 8.10 3.79 -20.51
N THR A 257 7.80 3.55 -21.79
CA THR A 257 8.80 3.71 -22.88
C THR A 257 8.57 4.96 -23.72
N ASN A 258 7.41 5.62 -23.60
CA ASN A 258 6.94 6.66 -24.52
C ASN A 258 6.62 8.00 -23.85
N LYS A 259 6.24 8.02 -22.57
CA LYS A 259 6.00 9.24 -21.79
C LYS A 259 6.28 9.02 -20.32
N THR A 260 6.50 10.08 -19.56
CA THR A 260 6.62 10.00 -18.10
C THR A 260 5.29 9.55 -17.51
N ARG A 261 5.33 8.60 -16.58
CA ARG A 261 4.17 8.15 -15.80
C ARG A 261 4.21 8.75 -14.41
N TYR A 262 3.08 9.22 -13.92
CA TYR A 262 2.88 9.62 -12.54
C TYR A 262 1.86 8.74 -11.82
N SER A 263 2.08 8.50 -10.53
CA SER A 263 1.11 7.78 -9.70
C SER A 263 1.17 8.16 -8.24
N ILE A 264 0.03 8.05 -7.57
CA ILE A 264 -0.15 8.46 -6.18
C ILE A 264 -0.81 7.31 -5.39
N PRO A 265 -0.04 6.38 -4.81
CA PRO A 265 -0.57 5.39 -3.87
C PRO A 265 -0.68 5.96 -2.45
N PHE A 266 -1.85 5.79 -1.86
CA PHE A 266 -2.10 5.90 -0.43
C PHE A 266 -2.19 4.49 0.18
N PHE A 267 -1.53 4.26 1.31
CA PHE A 267 -1.46 2.97 1.99
C PHE A 267 -2.09 3.13 3.38
N SER A 268 -3.18 2.42 3.64
CA SER A 268 -3.82 2.43 4.95
C SER A 268 -3.12 1.48 5.92
N ALA A 269 -2.91 1.92 7.16
CA ALA A 269 -2.07 1.21 8.11
C ALA A 269 -2.83 0.14 8.93
N VAL A 270 -2.05 -0.85 9.37
CA VAL A 270 -2.40 -1.70 10.51
C VAL A 270 -1.75 -1.11 11.77
N ARG A 271 -2.43 -1.17 12.92
CA ARG A 271 -1.87 -0.71 14.20
C ARG A 271 -0.55 -1.42 14.52
N LEU A 272 0.48 -0.63 14.83
CA LEU A 272 1.85 -1.13 15.00
C LEU A 272 2.03 -2.02 16.25
N ASP A 273 1.16 -1.88 17.25
CA ASP A 273 1.18 -2.68 18.47
C ASP A 273 0.43 -4.02 18.34
N LEU A 274 -0.15 -4.34 17.17
CA LEU A 274 -0.85 -5.61 16.95
C LEU A 274 0.12 -6.78 17.12
N THR A 275 -0.07 -7.57 18.18
CA THR A 275 0.73 -8.77 18.46
C THR A 275 0.24 -9.97 17.66
N LEU A 276 1.10 -10.98 17.47
CA LEU A 276 0.67 -12.25 16.87
C LEU A 276 -0.44 -12.94 17.67
N GLU A 277 -0.41 -12.83 18.99
CA GLU A 277 -1.47 -13.36 19.85
C GLU A 277 -2.78 -12.59 19.64
N GLY A 278 -2.72 -11.25 19.62
CA GLY A 278 -3.86 -10.38 19.34
C GLY A 278 -4.46 -10.61 17.96
N LEU A 279 -3.61 -10.83 16.95
CA LEU A 279 -4.05 -11.26 15.63
C LEU A 279 -4.77 -12.60 15.71
N ARG A 280 -4.19 -13.63 16.34
CA ARG A 280 -4.80 -14.96 16.40
C ARG A 280 -6.14 -14.97 17.13
N SER A 281 -6.25 -14.26 18.25
CA SER A 281 -7.49 -14.18 19.02
C SER A 281 -8.59 -13.43 18.26
N SER A 282 -8.24 -12.31 17.63
CA SER A 282 -9.19 -11.46 16.91
C SER A 282 -9.51 -12.02 15.52
N ALA A 283 -8.58 -12.68 14.84
CA ALA A 283 -8.81 -13.32 13.54
C ALA A 283 -9.62 -14.63 13.65
N ALA A 284 -9.58 -15.35 14.78
CA ALA A 284 -10.25 -16.65 14.91
C ALA A 284 -11.76 -16.56 14.62
N HIS A 285 -12.43 -15.53 15.12
CA HIS A 285 -13.86 -15.32 14.87
C HIS A 285 -14.14 -14.82 13.45
N ILE A 286 -13.20 -14.10 12.83
CA ILE A 286 -13.27 -13.63 11.45
C ILE A 286 -13.18 -14.83 10.50
N VAL A 287 -12.14 -15.64 10.63
CA VAL A 287 -11.90 -16.83 9.78
C VAL A 287 -13.04 -17.84 9.89
N GLN A 288 -13.64 -18.02 11.07
CA GLN A 288 -14.79 -18.91 11.25
C GLN A 288 -16.07 -18.40 10.57
N LYS A 289 -16.23 -17.08 10.47
CA LYS A 289 -17.44 -16.45 9.91
C LYS A 289 -17.36 -16.22 8.42
N ILE A 290 -16.14 -16.06 7.86
CA ILE A 290 -15.97 -15.96 6.42
C ILE A 290 -16.25 -17.34 5.81
N PRO A 291 -17.26 -17.47 4.93
CA PRO A 291 -17.53 -18.72 4.22
C PRO A 291 -16.27 -19.24 3.54
N ALA A 292 -15.87 -20.47 3.85
CA ALA A 292 -14.75 -21.11 3.18
C ALA A 292 -15.09 -21.23 1.69
N SER A 293 -14.33 -20.57 0.81
CA SER A 293 -14.40 -20.86 -0.62
C SER A 293 -13.46 -22.03 -0.93
N ASP A 294 -13.88 -22.91 -1.83
CA ASP A 294 -13.12 -24.10 -2.27
C ASP A 294 -11.73 -23.77 -2.86
N ASP A 295 -11.44 -22.50 -3.10
CA ASP A 295 -10.18 -21.96 -3.63
C ASP A 295 -9.01 -21.97 -2.64
N GLN A 296 -9.22 -22.38 -1.38
CA GLN A 296 -8.14 -22.52 -0.38
C GLN A 296 -7.00 -23.47 -0.83
N LYS A 297 -7.21 -24.31 -1.86
CA LYS A 297 -6.30 -25.42 -2.19
C LYS A 297 -5.19 -25.12 -3.19
N LYS A 298 -5.14 -23.97 -3.86
CA LYS A 298 -4.10 -23.71 -4.88
C LYS A 298 -3.75 -22.24 -5.00
N ARG A 299 -2.65 -21.81 -4.38
CA ARG A 299 -1.99 -20.54 -4.73
C ARG A 299 -0.51 -20.80 -4.98
N ALA A 300 0.01 -20.14 -6.02
CA ALA A 300 1.23 -20.54 -6.73
C ALA A 300 2.53 -19.96 -6.15
N VAL A 301 2.47 -19.04 -5.18
CA VAL A 301 3.67 -18.45 -4.56
C VAL A 301 3.34 -18.04 -3.11
N ASP A 302 3.89 -18.76 -2.14
CA ASP A 302 3.96 -18.30 -0.75
C ASP A 302 5.05 -17.23 -0.67
N VAL A 303 4.66 -15.95 -0.67
CA VAL A 303 5.54 -14.88 -0.20
C VAL A 303 5.36 -14.82 1.31
N PRO A 304 6.37 -15.18 2.13
CA PRO A 304 6.24 -15.13 3.58
C PRO A 304 5.85 -13.73 4.02
N SER A 305 4.75 -13.61 4.75
CA SER A 305 4.40 -12.36 5.42
C SER A 305 5.34 -12.20 6.61
N GLU A 306 6.22 -11.19 6.58
CA GLU A 306 7.14 -10.91 7.70
C GLU A 306 6.37 -10.72 9.02
N PHE A 307 5.13 -10.22 8.93
CA PHE A 307 4.22 -10.05 10.04
C PHE A 307 3.88 -11.37 10.75
N LEU A 308 3.79 -12.49 10.04
CA LEU A 308 3.46 -13.79 10.63
C LEU A 308 4.68 -14.50 11.25
N SER A 309 5.86 -13.90 11.18
CA SER A 309 7.09 -14.46 11.71
C SER A 309 7.08 -14.45 13.25
N PRO A 310 7.36 -15.60 13.92
CA PRO A 310 7.45 -15.67 15.38
C PRO A 310 8.66 -14.90 15.95
N LEU A 311 9.50 -14.31 15.09
CA LEU A 311 10.66 -13.52 15.47
C LEU A 311 10.30 -12.13 16.01
N TYR A 312 9.08 -11.67 15.76
CA TYR A 312 8.60 -10.33 16.12
C TYR A 312 7.43 -10.42 17.09
N GLN A 313 7.43 -9.54 18.10
CA GLN A 313 6.39 -9.49 19.12
C GLN A 313 5.12 -8.81 18.61
N CYS A 314 5.28 -7.81 17.75
CA CYS A 314 4.19 -7.06 17.16
C CYS A 314 4.48 -6.62 15.72
N PHE A 315 3.44 -6.08 15.10
CA PHE A 315 3.42 -5.56 13.75
C PHE A 315 4.54 -4.54 13.48
N GLY A 316 4.74 -3.60 14.41
CA GLY A 316 5.71 -2.52 14.30
C GLY A 316 7.15 -3.01 14.21
N GLU A 317 7.52 -4.09 14.91
CA GLU A 317 8.85 -4.68 14.81
C GLU A 317 9.09 -5.33 13.44
N ALA A 318 8.12 -6.08 12.94
CA ALA A 318 8.18 -6.68 11.61
C ALA A 318 8.26 -5.59 10.53
N TYR A 319 7.43 -4.54 10.64
CA TYR A 319 7.44 -3.44 9.69
C TYR A 319 8.73 -2.62 9.74
N LEU A 320 9.27 -2.36 10.94
CA LEU A 320 10.56 -1.66 11.08
C LEU A 320 11.68 -2.44 10.40
N ARG A 321 11.71 -3.76 10.59
CA ARG A 321 12.69 -4.63 9.93
C ARG A 321 12.55 -4.59 8.41
N ASN A 322 11.33 -4.64 7.89
CA ASN A 322 11.07 -4.49 6.45
C ASN A 322 11.59 -3.14 5.91
N ARG A 323 11.34 -2.04 6.62
CA ARG A 323 11.83 -0.70 6.24
C ARG A 323 13.35 -0.60 6.27
N ILE A 324 14.00 -1.10 7.30
CA ILE A 324 15.47 -1.09 7.43
C ILE A 324 16.15 -1.84 6.28
N LEU A 325 15.58 -2.96 5.84
CA LEU A 325 16.14 -3.74 4.73
C LEU A 325 15.79 -3.17 3.35
N SER A 326 14.63 -2.53 3.21
CA SER A 326 14.22 -1.87 1.97
C SER A 326 14.96 -0.55 1.74
N HIS A 327 15.43 0.10 2.82
CA HIS A 327 16.18 1.36 2.80
C HIS A 327 17.50 1.23 3.57
N PRO A 328 18.49 0.52 3.00
CA PRO A 328 19.74 0.22 3.70
C PRO A 328 20.51 1.45 4.19
N ASP A 329 20.46 2.55 3.46
CA ASP A 329 21.13 3.81 3.80
C ASP A 329 20.51 4.49 5.02
N VAL A 330 19.16 4.54 5.09
CA VAL A 330 18.42 4.98 6.28
C VAL A 330 18.71 4.05 7.45
N GLY A 331 18.66 2.73 7.21
CA GLY A 331 18.94 1.70 8.20
C GLY A 331 20.34 1.83 8.81
N GLN A 332 21.37 1.99 7.99
CA GLN A 332 22.75 2.17 8.44
C GLN A 332 22.96 3.46 9.22
N LYS A 333 22.30 4.55 8.83
CA LYS A 333 22.45 5.86 9.49
C LYS A 333 21.73 5.94 10.83
N TRP A 334 20.49 5.46 10.90
CA TRP A 334 19.61 5.67 12.05
C TRP A 334 19.43 4.43 12.94
N TYR A 335 19.74 3.24 12.41
CA TYR A 335 19.52 1.95 13.06
C TYR A 335 20.70 0.97 12.84
N PRO A 336 21.97 1.37 13.02
CA PRO A 336 23.13 0.57 12.61
C PRO A 336 23.12 -0.85 13.21
N ASP A 337 22.84 -0.98 14.50
CA ASP A 337 22.80 -2.28 15.19
C ASP A 337 21.68 -3.19 14.67
N LEU A 338 20.50 -2.62 14.41
CA LEU A 338 19.38 -3.38 13.84
C LEU A 338 19.64 -3.74 12.38
N TYR A 339 20.26 -2.87 11.59
CA TYR A 339 20.62 -3.16 10.21
C TYR A 339 21.61 -4.33 10.14
N GLU A 340 22.66 -4.33 10.98
CA GLU A 340 23.61 -5.45 11.06
C GLU A 340 22.91 -6.75 11.48
N ARG A 341 22.03 -6.69 12.48
CA ARG A 341 21.26 -7.85 12.94
C ARG A 341 20.33 -8.40 11.85
N TYR A 342 19.52 -7.54 11.24
CA TYR A 342 18.48 -7.93 10.29
C TYR A 342 19.05 -8.40 8.95
N SER A 343 20.16 -7.81 8.48
CA SER A 343 20.84 -8.24 7.25
C SER A 343 21.39 -9.67 7.32
N ARG A 344 21.68 -10.17 8.53
CA ARG A 344 22.11 -11.56 8.77
C ARG A 344 20.96 -12.51 9.09
N GLN A 345 19.76 -11.98 9.32
CA GLN A 345 18.61 -12.76 9.77
C GLN A 345 17.83 -13.34 8.58
N VAL A 346 17.90 -14.66 8.42
CA VAL A 346 17.09 -15.39 7.44
C VAL A 346 15.71 -15.66 8.04
N LEU A 347 14.65 -15.16 7.41
CA LEU A 347 13.29 -15.58 7.69
C LEU A 347 13.13 -17.01 7.13
N LYS A 348 12.81 -17.97 8.00
CA LYS A 348 12.57 -19.37 7.62
C LYS A 348 11.13 -19.59 7.24
#